data_AF-W2TQG1-F1
#
_entry.id   AF-W2TQG1-F1
#
_cell.length_a   1.000
_cell.length_b   1.000
_cell.length_c   1.000
_cell.angle_alpha   90.00
_cell.angle_beta   90.00
_cell.angle_gamma   90.00
#
_symmetry.space_group_name_H-M   'P 1'
#
loop_
_entity.id
_entity.type
_entity.pdbx_description
1 polymer ?
#
loop_
_entity_poly.entity_id
_entity_poly.type
_entity_poly.pdbx_seq_one_letter_code
_entity_poly.pdbx_strand_id
1 'polypeptide(L)'
;SFQFVATATVCEDKFATASCAQLFGTAVVPLGTTDRDAKCNTDANGISEDVKQLAISTCPKSCGYCCEAPEYKCANKQFPRTKCETVTQAQCKDSTWRPILAEDCPAVCGLCLEGGCVDKAIECKNDPAICRQIDMQVFVKKFIQFSYSCASWKTNGFCGNTFYTMDQRKSYCGKTCNLC
;
A
#
# COMPACT_ATOMS: atom_id res chain seq x y z
N SER A 1 5.81 16.46 -25.18
CA SER A 1 4.48 15.96 -24.81
C SER A 1 4.51 15.63 -23.34
N PHE A 2 3.66 16.25 -22.52
CA PHE A 2 3.54 15.92 -21.10
C PHE A 2 2.65 14.67 -20.97
N GLN A 3 3.10 13.68 -20.19
CA GLN A 3 2.33 12.48 -19.89
C GLN A 3 2.55 12.10 -18.43
N PHE A 4 1.48 11.79 -17.73
CA PHE A 4 1.58 11.24 -16.38
C PHE A 4 2.28 9.88 -16.41
N VAL A 5 3.27 9.70 -15.54
CA VAL A 5 3.85 8.38 -15.28
C VAL A 5 2.85 7.50 -14.54
N ALA A 6 2.92 6.17 -14.71
CA ALA A 6 1.99 5.25 -14.06
C ALA A 6 1.96 5.42 -12.53
N THR A 7 3.11 5.69 -11.92
CA THR A 7 3.26 5.93 -10.48
C THR A 7 2.56 7.18 -9.97
N ALA A 8 2.16 8.11 -10.84
CA ALA A 8 1.41 9.30 -10.44
C ALA A 8 -0.05 9.00 -10.06
N THR A 9 -0.60 7.84 -10.48
CA THR A 9 -2.01 7.45 -10.30
C THR A 9 -2.20 6.03 -9.76
N VAL A 10 -1.11 5.39 -9.29
CA VAL A 10 -1.07 3.98 -8.87
C VAL A 10 -1.70 3.73 -7.49
N CYS A 11 -1.77 4.77 -6.65
CA CYS A 11 -2.35 4.74 -5.32
C CYS A 11 -3.87 4.95 -5.36
N GLU A 12 -4.51 4.92 -4.19
CA GLU A 12 -5.92 5.26 -4.03
C GLU A 12 -6.08 6.57 -3.26
N ASP A 13 -7.18 7.27 -3.53
CA ASP A 13 -7.59 8.42 -2.75
C ASP A 13 -8.08 7.98 -1.36
N LYS A 14 -7.85 8.83 -0.34
CA LYS A 14 -8.39 8.59 1.01
C LYS A 14 -9.85 8.99 1.11
N PHE A 15 -10.29 9.94 0.28
CA PHE A 15 -11.69 10.35 0.18
C PHE A 15 -12.37 9.76 -1.05
N ALA A 16 -13.70 9.71 -1.01
CA ALA A 16 -14.51 9.27 -2.12
C ALA A 16 -14.32 10.19 -3.34
N THR A 17 -14.45 9.63 -4.54
CA THR A 17 -14.26 10.35 -5.81
C THR A 17 -15.07 11.64 -5.89
N ALA A 18 -16.32 11.65 -5.41
CA ALA A 18 -17.16 12.84 -5.39
C ALA A 18 -16.59 13.95 -4.48
N SER A 19 -16.05 13.59 -3.31
CA SER A 19 -15.42 14.54 -2.39
C SER A 19 -14.11 15.08 -2.97
N CYS A 20 -13.28 14.22 -3.57
CA CYS A 20 -12.08 14.67 -4.26
C CYS A 20 -12.41 15.60 -5.43
N ALA A 21 -13.48 15.33 -6.18
CA ALA A 21 -13.93 16.20 -7.27
C ALA A 21 -14.43 17.57 -6.78
N GLN A 22 -15.10 17.61 -5.62
CA GLN A 22 -15.52 18.88 -5.00
C GLN A 22 -14.32 19.73 -4.55
N LEU A 23 -13.33 19.10 -3.91
CA LEU A 23 -12.16 19.79 -3.39
C LEU A 23 -11.19 20.21 -4.49
N PHE A 24 -10.89 19.29 -5.40
CA PHE A 24 -9.77 19.41 -6.34
C PHE A 24 -10.17 19.44 -7.81
N GLY A 25 -11.47 19.38 -8.13
CA GLY A 25 -11.95 19.48 -9.50
C GLY A 25 -11.77 18.19 -10.30
N THR A 26 -11.33 18.31 -11.55
CA THR A 26 -11.31 17.14 -12.45
C THR A 26 -10.12 16.24 -12.13
N ALA A 27 -10.41 14.96 -11.87
CA ALA A 27 -9.36 13.97 -11.63
C ALA A 27 -8.49 13.77 -12.88
N VAL A 28 -7.19 13.56 -12.67
CA VAL A 28 -6.26 13.21 -13.75
C VAL A 28 -6.61 11.87 -14.37
N VAL A 29 -6.29 11.70 -15.65
CA VAL A 29 -6.41 10.43 -16.35
C VAL A 29 -5.07 9.69 -16.26
N PRO A 30 -5.04 8.42 -15.82
CA PRO A 30 -3.82 7.60 -15.83
C PRO A 30 -3.18 7.55 -17.22
N LEU A 31 -1.87 7.81 -17.30
CA LEU A 31 -1.13 7.92 -18.57
C LEU A 31 -1.70 8.95 -19.56
N GLY A 32 -2.55 9.86 -19.08
CA GLY A 32 -3.13 10.94 -19.85
C GLY A 32 -2.15 12.08 -20.07
N THR A 33 -2.50 12.95 -21.02
CA THR A 33 -1.70 14.13 -21.41
C THR A 33 -2.26 15.44 -20.88
N THR A 34 -3.47 15.43 -20.33
CA THR A 34 -4.07 16.59 -19.65
C THR A 34 -3.41 16.74 -18.29
N ASP A 35 -2.90 17.94 -17.97
CA ASP A 35 -2.35 18.22 -16.65
C ASP A 35 -3.45 18.18 -15.57
N ARG A 36 -3.03 18.14 -14.30
CA ARG A 36 -3.93 18.17 -13.15
C ARG A 36 -4.71 19.48 -13.10
N ASP A 37 -5.89 19.42 -12.49
CA ASP A 37 -6.68 20.61 -12.19
C ASP A 37 -5.86 21.59 -11.32
N ALA A 38 -5.96 22.89 -11.60
CA ALA A 38 -5.23 23.91 -10.85
C ALA A 38 -5.55 23.85 -9.35
N LYS A 39 -6.76 23.41 -8.96
CA LYS A 39 -7.13 23.25 -7.56
C LYS A 39 -6.27 22.23 -6.81
N CYS A 40 -5.56 21.35 -7.51
CA CYS A 40 -4.65 20.40 -6.88
C CYS A 40 -3.38 21.07 -6.27
N ASN A 41 -3.05 22.31 -6.66
CA ASN A 41 -1.85 22.99 -6.19
C ASN A 41 -1.95 24.51 -6.11
N THR A 42 -3.15 25.08 -6.29
CA THR A 42 -3.37 26.53 -6.21
C THR A 42 -4.49 26.90 -5.26
N ASP A 43 -4.36 28.07 -4.64
CA ASP A 43 -5.41 28.77 -3.91
C ASP A 43 -5.68 30.15 -4.56
N ALA A 44 -6.42 31.03 -3.87
CA ALA A 44 -6.74 32.37 -4.34
C ALA A 44 -5.51 33.25 -4.67
N ASN A 45 -4.34 32.91 -4.13
CA ASN A 45 -3.09 33.64 -4.30
C ASN A 45 -2.14 32.97 -5.33
N GLY A 46 -2.57 31.92 -6.02
CA GLY A 46 -1.75 31.17 -6.96
C GLY A 46 -1.22 29.86 -6.37
N ILE A 47 0.00 29.45 -6.73
CA ILE A 47 0.58 28.16 -6.29
C ILE A 47 0.74 28.14 -4.77
N SER A 48 0.21 27.09 -4.16
CA SER A 48 0.15 26.91 -2.72
C SER A 48 0.66 25.51 -2.34
N GLU A 49 1.77 25.48 -1.60
CA GLU A 49 2.33 24.20 -1.14
C GLU A 49 1.40 23.53 -0.13
N ASP A 50 0.65 24.30 0.66
CA ASP A 50 -0.33 23.76 1.60
C ASP A 50 -1.46 23.02 0.88
N VAL A 51 -2.01 23.61 -0.20
CA VAL A 51 -3.02 22.95 -1.04
C VAL A 51 -2.45 21.68 -1.68
N LYS A 52 -1.20 21.74 -2.16
CA LYS A 52 -0.52 20.58 -2.73
C LYS A 52 -0.32 19.47 -1.70
N GLN A 53 0.11 19.78 -0.47
CA GLN A 53 0.24 18.80 0.60
C GLN A 53 -1.13 18.23 1.02
N LEU A 54 -2.18 19.04 1.00
CA LEU A 54 -3.54 18.55 1.19
C LEU A 54 -3.95 17.57 0.08
N ALA A 55 -3.68 17.90 -1.18
CA ALA A 55 -3.94 17.02 -2.32
C ALA A 55 -3.17 15.69 -2.21
N ILE A 56 -1.86 15.74 -1.90
CA ILE A 56 -1.02 14.55 -1.67
C ILE A 56 -1.59 13.68 -0.54
N SER A 57 -2.01 14.30 0.56
CA SER A 57 -2.42 13.56 1.75
C SER A 57 -3.84 13.02 1.70
N THR A 58 -4.73 13.58 0.87
CA THR A 58 -6.18 13.24 0.85
C THR A 58 -6.65 12.64 -0.47
N CYS A 59 -6.28 13.22 -1.61
CA CYS A 59 -6.70 12.79 -2.95
C CYS A 59 -5.52 12.68 -3.94
N PRO A 60 -4.45 11.94 -3.59
CA PRO A 60 -3.25 11.86 -4.41
C PRO A 60 -3.49 11.21 -5.77
N LYS A 61 -4.43 10.28 -5.91
CA LYS A 61 -4.73 9.65 -7.21
C LYS A 61 -5.46 10.64 -8.10
N SER A 62 -6.51 11.28 -7.59
CA SER A 62 -7.28 12.29 -8.33
C SER A 62 -6.39 13.46 -8.79
N CYS A 63 -5.43 13.88 -7.97
CA CYS A 63 -4.53 14.98 -8.32
C CYS A 63 -3.22 14.56 -9.02
N GLY A 64 -3.00 13.27 -9.29
CA GLY A 64 -1.79 12.80 -9.97
C GLY A 64 -0.52 12.96 -9.14
N TYR A 65 -0.63 12.80 -7.82
CA TYR A 65 0.43 12.96 -6.82
C TYR A 65 0.79 11.66 -6.10
N CYS A 66 0.35 10.49 -6.57
CA CYS A 66 0.70 9.23 -5.90
C CYS A 66 2.21 9.05 -5.74
N CYS A 67 3.04 9.48 -6.69
CA CYS A 67 4.51 9.41 -6.57
C CYS A 67 5.10 10.33 -5.50
N GLU A 68 4.35 11.31 -5.02
CA GLU A 68 4.72 12.22 -3.93
C GLU A 68 4.15 11.79 -2.58
N ALA A 69 3.21 10.83 -2.57
CA ALA A 69 2.66 10.28 -1.33
C ALA A 69 3.77 9.53 -0.57
N PRO A 70 3.89 9.70 0.77
CA PRO A 70 4.97 9.11 1.57
C PRO A 70 5.16 7.60 1.37
N GLU A 71 4.06 6.88 1.14
CA GLU A 71 4.04 5.43 0.93
C GLU A 71 4.73 5.03 -0.39
N TYR A 72 4.78 5.91 -1.39
CA TYR A 72 5.35 5.67 -2.72
C TYR A 72 6.62 6.49 -2.98
N LYS A 73 6.93 7.47 -2.12
CA LYS A 73 8.05 8.41 -2.25
C LYS A 73 9.37 7.85 -1.72
N CYS A 74 9.89 6.84 -2.42
CA CYS A 74 11.24 6.31 -2.22
C CYS A 74 11.79 5.74 -3.53
N ALA A 75 13.05 5.29 -3.53
CA ALA A 75 13.62 4.58 -4.68
C ALA A 75 13.35 3.07 -4.57
N ASN A 76 13.14 2.43 -5.72
CA ASN A 76 13.28 0.97 -5.81
C ASN A 76 14.75 0.58 -5.69
N LYS A 77 15.02 -0.68 -5.38
CA LYS A 77 16.37 -1.23 -5.33
C LYS A 77 17.03 -1.12 -6.71
N GLN A 78 18.32 -0.79 -6.76
CA GLN A 78 19.05 -0.62 -8.03
C GLN A 78 19.12 -1.93 -8.84
N PHE A 79 19.20 -3.08 -8.16
CA PHE A 79 19.24 -4.41 -8.76
C PHE A 79 18.17 -5.30 -8.09
N PRO A 80 16.90 -5.13 -8.44
CA PRO A 80 15.81 -5.91 -7.89
C PRO A 80 15.79 -7.32 -8.50
N ARG A 81 15.27 -8.30 -7.75
CA ARG A 81 15.07 -9.68 -8.23
C ARG A 81 14.01 -9.75 -9.33
N THR A 82 13.13 -8.76 -9.41
CA THR A 82 12.07 -8.64 -10.41
C THR A 82 12.04 -7.23 -11.01
N LYS A 83 11.55 -7.10 -12.24
CA LYS A 83 11.42 -5.80 -12.92
C LYS A 83 10.25 -5.00 -12.32
N CYS A 84 10.57 -3.98 -11.53
CA CYS A 84 9.57 -3.18 -10.82
C CYS A 84 8.56 -2.50 -11.76
N GLU A 85 8.92 -2.24 -13.01
CA GLU A 85 8.06 -1.64 -14.03
C GLU A 85 6.91 -2.56 -14.48
N THR A 86 7.07 -3.86 -14.28
CA THR A 86 6.06 -4.88 -14.62
C THR A 86 5.22 -5.33 -13.44
N VAL A 87 5.54 -4.85 -12.24
CA VAL A 87 4.83 -5.23 -11.02
C VAL A 87 3.44 -4.60 -11.03
N THR A 88 2.44 -5.45 -10.83
CA THR A 88 1.04 -5.03 -10.72
C THR A 88 0.66 -4.77 -9.25
N GLN A 89 -0.35 -3.93 -9.04
CA GLN A 89 -0.90 -3.70 -7.70
C GLN A 89 -1.49 -4.97 -7.05
N ALA A 90 -1.93 -5.94 -7.86
CA ALA A 90 -2.33 -7.25 -7.37
C ALA A 90 -1.14 -8.01 -6.75
N GLN A 91 0.03 -7.99 -7.40
CA GLN A 91 1.25 -8.59 -6.85
C GLN A 91 1.72 -7.88 -5.58
N CYS A 92 1.58 -6.56 -5.49
CA CYS A 92 1.90 -5.81 -4.27
C CYS A 92 1.03 -6.20 -3.06
N LYS A 93 -0.16 -6.75 -3.31
CA LYS A 93 -1.10 -7.25 -2.29
C LYS A 93 -1.00 -8.76 -2.07
N ASP A 94 -0.34 -9.47 -2.97
CA ASP A 94 -0.17 -10.93 -2.85
C ASP A 94 0.80 -11.28 -1.71
N SER A 95 0.38 -12.17 -0.83
CA SER A 95 1.16 -12.57 0.36
C SER A 95 2.53 -13.18 0.02
N THR A 96 2.68 -13.77 -1.17
CA THR A 96 3.94 -14.40 -1.61
C THR A 96 4.89 -13.35 -2.15
N TRP A 97 4.38 -12.40 -2.94
CA TRP A 97 5.19 -11.36 -3.58
C TRP A 97 5.49 -10.17 -2.67
N ARG A 98 4.57 -9.79 -1.79
CA ARG A 98 4.68 -8.58 -0.98
C ARG A 98 5.99 -8.48 -0.18
N PRO A 99 6.52 -9.53 0.49
CA PRO A 99 7.82 -9.45 1.16
C PRO A 99 8.99 -9.14 0.23
N ILE A 100 8.99 -9.73 -0.97
CA ILE A 100 10.02 -9.48 -1.99
C ILE A 100 9.90 -8.04 -2.50
N LEU A 101 8.67 -7.61 -2.78
CA LEU A 101 8.39 -6.29 -3.35
C LEU A 101 8.58 -5.14 -2.36
N ALA A 102 8.41 -5.38 -1.05
CA ALA A 102 8.73 -4.41 -0.02
C ALA A 102 10.23 -4.04 0.00
N GLU A 103 11.09 -5.03 -0.27
CA GLU A 103 12.55 -4.83 -0.30
C GLU A 103 13.02 -4.31 -1.67
N ASP A 104 12.47 -4.85 -2.75
CA ASP A 104 12.99 -4.63 -4.09
C ASP A 104 12.30 -3.48 -4.83
N CYS A 105 10.98 -3.38 -4.67
CA CYS A 105 10.12 -2.49 -5.44
C CYS A 105 9.14 -1.66 -4.57
N PRO A 106 9.58 -1.05 -3.44
CA PRO A 106 8.67 -0.39 -2.51
C PRO A 106 7.92 0.80 -3.12
N ALA A 107 8.54 1.52 -4.07
CA ALA A 107 7.97 2.74 -4.64
C ALA A 107 6.79 2.50 -5.55
N VAL A 108 6.74 1.35 -6.25
CA VAL A 108 5.58 0.98 -7.09
C VAL A 108 4.45 0.35 -6.28
N CYS A 109 4.78 -0.26 -5.14
CA CYS A 109 3.82 -0.96 -4.28
C CYS A 109 3.25 -0.13 -3.13
N GLY A 110 3.74 1.10 -2.91
CA GLY A 110 3.32 1.90 -1.77
C GLY A 110 3.85 1.38 -0.44
N LEU A 111 5.08 0.86 -0.41
CA LEU A 111 5.70 0.22 0.76
C LEU A 111 6.94 0.97 1.27
N CYS A 112 7.13 2.23 0.87
CA CYS A 112 8.29 3.02 1.27
C CYS A 112 8.41 3.22 2.79
N LEU A 113 7.28 3.22 3.51
CA LEU A 113 7.24 3.35 4.97
C LEU A 113 7.42 2.01 5.71
N GLU A 114 7.57 0.90 4.98
CA GLU A 114 7.70 -0.44 5.57
C GLU A 114 9.16 -0.83 5.83
N GLY A 115 10.13 -0.07 5.32
CA GLY A 115 11.55 -0.34 5.56
C GLY A 115 12.02 -1.72 5.04
N GLY A 116 11.34 -2.26 4.02
CA GLY A 116 11.62 -3.59 3.50
C GLY A 116 11.04 -4.74 4.33
N CYS A 117 10.33 -4.45 5.41
CA CYS A 117 9.68 -5.47 6.21
C CYS A 117 8.17 -5.31 6.28
N VAL A 118 7.47 -6.37 5.88
CA VAL A 118 6.02 -6.41 5.78
C VAL A 118 5.51 -7.71 6.35
N ASP A 119 4.33 -7.64 6.96
CA ASP A 119 3.61 -8.83 7.38
C ASP A 119 3.04 -9.54 6.14
N LYS A 120 3.19 -10.87 6.10
CA LYS A 120 2.67 -11.71 5.01
C LYS A 120 1.15 -11.80 5.03
N ALA A 121 0.55 -11.61 6.20
CA ALA A 121 -0.87 -11.70 6.40
C ALA A 121 -1.51 -10.32 6.52
N ILE A 122 -1.98 -9.83 5.38
CA ILE A 122 -2.35 -8.42 5.18
C ILE A 122 -3.83 -8.18 5.48
N GLU A 123 -4.68 -9.16 5.20
CA GLU A 123 -6.14 -8.95 5.16
C GLU A 123 -6.89 -9.83 6.14
N CYS A 124 -6.92 -9.37 7.39
CA CYS A 124 -7.97 -9.72 8.35
C CYS A 124 -8.54 -8.44 9.02
N LYS A 125 -8.18 -7.26 8.49
CA LYS A 125 -8.54 -5.97 9.10
C LYS A 125 -9.97 -5.53 8.77
N ASN A 126 -10.52 -5.98 7.64
CA ASN A 126 -11.84 -5.54 7.17
C ASN A 126 -12.99 -6.31 7.83
N ASP A 127 -12.80 -7.59 8.16
CA ASP A 127 -13.75 -8.37 8.94
C ASP A 127 -13.04 -9.42 9.83
N PRO A 128 -12.86 -9.13 11.14
CA PRO A 128 -12.26 -10.06 12.08
C PRO A 128 -13.05 -11.36 12.29
N ALA A 129 -14.34 -11.42 11.92
CA ALA A 129 -15.17 -12.61 12.07
C ALA A 129 -14.77 -13.71 11.08
N ILE A 130 -14.29 -13.35 9.88
CA ILE A 130 -13.80 -14.29 8.87
C ILE A 130 -12.63 -15.13 9.42
N CYS A 131 -11.82 -14.56 10.32
CA CYS A 131 -10.67 -15.22 10.93
C CYS A 131 -11.01 -16.01 12.22
N ARG A 132 -12.28 -15.99 12.66
CA ARG A 132 -12.72 -16.59 13.94
C ARG A 132 -13.89 -17.59 13.80
N GLN A 133 -14.49 -17.74 12.62
CA GLN A 133 -15.57 -18.71 12.43
C GLN A 133 -15.05 -20.16 12.44
N ILE A 134 -15.51 -20.93 13.44
CA ILE A 134 -15.15 -22.34 13.65
C ILE A 134 -15.71 -23.22 12.53
N ASP A 135 -16.84 -22.81 11.95
CA ASP A 135 -17.63 -23.52 10.96
C ASP A 135 -16.98 -23.49 9.57
N MET A 136 -16.08 -22.54 9.33
CA MET A 136 -15.28 -22.42 8.11
C MET A 136 -13.85 -22.97 8.29
N GLN A 137 -13.49 -23.57 9.44
CA GLN A 137 -12.14 -24.08 9.73
C GLN A 137 -11.57 -25.02 8.65
N VAL A 138 -12.41 -25.78 7.93
CA VAL A 138 -11.97 -26.67 6.85
C VAL A 138 -11.66 -25.91 5.55
N PHE A 139 -12.43 -24.86 5.24
CA PHE A 139 -12.17 -23.94 4.12
C PHE A 139 -11.00 -22.99 4.43
N VAL A 140 -10.94 -22.48 5.67
CA VAL A 140 -9.88 -21.63 6.23
C VAL A 140 -8.55 -22.39 6.34
N LYS A 141 -8.56 -23.68 6.70
CA LYS A 141 -7.35 -24.54 6.67
C LYS A 141 -6.79 -24.71 5.25
N LYS A 142 -7.64 -24.65 4.22
CA LYS A 142 -7.22 -24.78 2.82
C LYS A 142 -6.75 -23.44 2.25
N PHE A 143 -7.21 -22.33 2.81
CA PHE A 143 -6.85 -20.93 2.50
C PHE A 143 -6.01 -20.27 3.60
N ILE A 144 -5.17 -21.06 4.27
CA ILE A 144 -4.36 -20.68 5.43
C ILE A 144 -3.62 -19.35 5.25
N GLN A 145 -3.24 -18.94 4.05
CA GLN A 145 -2.55 -17.66 3.83
C GLN A 145 -3.39 -16.39 4.09
N PHE A 146 -4.72 -16.46 4.10
CA PHE A 146 -5.58 -15.26 4.09
C PHE A 146 -6.23 -14.92 5.44
N SER A 147 -6.31 -15.85 6.40
CA SER A 147 -7.05 -15.64 7.66
C SER A 147 -6.18 -15.19 8.85
N TYR A 148 -4.95 -14.76 8.60
CA TYR A 148 -4.02 -14.42 9.67
C TYR A 148 -4.01 -12.92 9.92
N SER A 149 -4.53 -12.49 11.06
CA SER A 149 -4.29 -11.14 11.55
C SER A 149 -3.01 -11.17 12.37
N CYS A 150 -1.93 -10.54 11.91
CA CYS A 150 -0.72 -10.41 12.72
C CYS A 150 -0.99 -9.74 14.06
N ALA A 151 -1.93 -8.79 14.12
CA ALA A 151 -2.40 -8.20 15.37
C ALA A 151 -3.00 -9.25 16.32
N SER A 152 -3.91 -10.11 15.83
CA SER A 152 -4.49 -11.19 16.67
C SER A 152 -3.44 -12.22 17.08
N TRP A 153 -2.54 -12.57 16.18
CA TRP A 153 -1.46 -13.54 16.43
C TRP A 153 -0.48 -13.06 17.49
N LYS A 154 -0.12 -11.77 17.47
CA LYS A 154 0.70 -11.16 18.52
C LYS A 154 0.04 -11.30 19.89
N THR A 155 -1.25 -10.96 20.00
CA THR A 155 -2.01 -11.13 21.26
C THR A 155 -2.07 -12.59 21.72
N ASN A 156 -2.14 -13.54 20.78
CA ASN A 156 -2.15 -14.98 21.06
C ASN A 156 -0.75 -15.60 21.22
N GLY A 157 0.30 -14.79 21.40
CA GLY A 157 1.64 -15.26 21.74
C GLY A 157 2.50 -15.74 20.57
N PHE A 158 2.09 -15.50 19.31
CA PHE A 158 2.83 -15.95 18.12
C PHE A 158 4.31 -15.49 18.12
N CYS A 159 4.57 -14.23 18.48
CA CYS A 159 5.92 -13.65 18.42
C CYS A 159 6.93 -14.35 19.36
N GLY A 160 6.47 -14.99 20.42
CA GLY A 160 7.30 -15.76 21.36
C GLY A 160 7.19 -17.28 21.21
N ASN A 161 6.30 -17.78 20.34
CA ASN A 161 5.99 -19.20 20.27
C ASN A 161 7.13 -20.00 19.62
N THR A 162 7.81 -20.84 20.40
CA THR A 162 8.97 -21.64 19.99
C THR A 162 8.65 -22.80 19.06
N PHE A 163 7.37 -23.15 18.86
CA PHE A 163 6.94 -24.06 17.80
C PHE A 163 7.27 -23.50 16.41
N TYR A 164 7.21 -22.17 16.25
CA TYR A 164 7.61 -21.48 15.03
C TYR A 164 9.07 -21.05 15.11
N THR A 165 9.83 -21.29 14.05
CA THR A 165 11.21 -20.81 13.95
C THR A 165 11.27 -19.28 13.90
N MET A 166 12.42 -18.69 14.24
CA MET A 166 12.64 -17.25 14.10
C MET A 166 12.32 -16.77 12.68
N ASP A 167 12.74 -17.51 11.66
CA ASP A 167 12.48 -17.19 10.26
C ASP A 167 11.00 -17.24 9.91
N GLN A 168 10.25 -18.21 10.45
CA GLN A 168 8.80 -18.27 10.27
C GLN A 168 8.11 -17.08 10.94
N ARG A 169 8.51 -16.72 12.18
CA ARG A 169 7.93 -15.57 12.87
C ARG A 169 8.22 -14.25 12.14
N LYS A 170 9.45 -14.11 11.64
CA LYS A 170 9.87 -12.95 10.84
C LYS A 170 9.15 -12.91 9.48
N SER A 171 8.96 -14.05 8.84
CA SER A 171 8.27 -14.13 7.55
C SER A 171 6.77 -13.84 7.65
N TYR A 172 6.10 -14.31 8.71
CA TYR A 172 4.65 -14.15 8.83
C TYR A 172 4.26 -12.77 9.35
N CYS A 173 4.85 -12.35 10.47
CA CYS A 173 4.46 -11.15 11.20
C CYS A 173 5.67 -10.34 11.65
N GLY A 174 6.71 -10.24 10.81
CA GLY A 174 7.98 -9.62 11.16
C GLY A 174 7.82 -8.23 11.77
N LYS A 175 7.07 -7.36 11.10
CA LYS A 175 6.83 -5.98 11.54
C LYS A 175 6.03 -5.97 12.83
N THR A 176 4.94 -6.74 12.88
CA THR A 176 4.10 -6.80 14.09
C THR A 176 4.86 -7.35 15.30
N CYS A 177 5.78 -8.30 15.08
CA CYS A 177 6.61 -8.91 16.11
C CYS A 177 7.92 -8.16 16.40
N ASN A 178 8.19 -7.02 15.75
CA ASN A 178 9.45 -6.30 15.85
C ASN A 178 10.69 -7.18 15.58
N LEU A 179 10.58 -8.12 14.64
CA LEU A 179 11.69 -8.99 14.19
C LEU A 179 12.44 -8.39 12.97
N CYS A 180 11.93 -7.24 12.57
CA CYS A 180 12.30 -6.20 11.64
C CYS A 180 11.35 -5.03 12.00
#